data_AF-A0A7C4MU16-F1
#
_entry.id   AF-A0A7C4MU16-F1
#
_cell.length_a   1.000
_cell.length_b   1.000
_cell.length_c   1.000
_cell.angle_alpha   90.00
_cell.angle_beta   90.00
_cell.angle_gamma   90.00
#
_symmetry.space_group_name_H-M   'P 1'
#
loop_
_entity.id
_entity.type
_entity.pdbx_description
1 polymer ?
#
loop_
_entity_poly.entity_id
_entity_poly.type
_entity_poly.pdbx_seq_one_letter_code
_entity_poly.pdbx_strand_id
1 'polypeptide(L)'
;MPMYDEVVGSLNDGLAARFLRFLAALSAAVFIFAFYAWLKFAGFTDGESMEWAHIARQMSRGKGLATLCFRPSDFTVKGVEIRDEAGNVTALRDGRHAPLYPAVLSVAFLLAERAGWRDAASLETAAVLPMNILIMLAAVFVLYGVA
;
A
#
# COMPACT_ATOMS: atom_id res chain seq x y z
N MET A 1 -42.56 6.29 -16.49
CA MET A 1 -41.26 6.90 -16.85
C MET A 1 -40.39 5.78 -17.38
N PRO A 2 -40.05 5.76 -18.68
CA PRO A 2 -39.52 4.58 -19.36
C PRO A 2 -38.21 4.06 -18.76
N MET A 3 -37.40 4.93 -18.15
CA MET A 3 -36.11 4.56 -17.54
C MET A 3 -36.24 3.66 -16.30
N TYR A 4 -37.33 3.76 -15.53
CA TYR A 4 -37.56 2.88 -14.37
C TYR A 4 -37.94 1.46 -14.80
N ASP A 5 -38.76 1.34 -15.84
CA ASP A 5 -39.22 0.05 -16.36
C ASP A 5 -38.10 -0.72 -17.07
N GLU A 6 -37.14 -0.02 -17.67
CA GLU A 6 -35.96 -0.60 -18.32
C GLU A 6 -34.93 -1.13 -17.29
N VAL A 7 -34.72 -0.42 -16.18
CA VAL A 7 -33.86 -0.88 -15.08
C VAL A 7 -34.49 -2.08 -14.37
N VAL A 8 -35.80 -2.03 -14.10
CA VAL A 8 -36.52 -3.16 -13.49
C VAL A 8 -36.64 -4.34 -14.46
N GLY A 9 -36.85 -4.07 -15.75
CA GLY A 9 -36.88 -5.09 -16.80
C GLY A 9 -35.54 -5.79 -17.01
N SER A 10 -34.44 -5.04 -17.02
CA SER A 10 -33.09 -5.61 -17.08
C SER A 10 -32.73 -6.38 -15.81
N LEU A 11 -33.22 -5.97 -14.62
CA LEU A 11 -33.13 -6.78 -13.39
C LEU A 11 -33.91 -8.10 -13.48
N ASN A 12 -34.98 -8.15 -14.27
CA ASN A 12 -35.81 -9.33 -14.49
C ASN A 12 -35.19 -10.29 -15.53
N ASP A 13 -34.40 -9.75 -16.46
CA ASP A 13 -33.50 -10.56 -17.29
C ASP A 13 -32.44 -11.19 -16.39
N GLY A 14 -32.54 -12.52 -16.20
CA GLY A 14 -31.75 -13.27 -15.21
C GLY A 14 -30.22 -13.12 -15.32
N LEU A 15 -29.71 -12.51 -16.38
CA LEU A 15 -28.30 -12.14 -16.55
C LEU A 15 -27.89 -10.98 -15.63
N ALA A 16 -28.66 -9.88 -15.57
CA ALA A 16 -28.27 -8.72 -14.77
C ALA A 16 -28.39 -9.01 -13.27
N ALA A 17 -29.43 -9.71 -12.85
CA ALA A 17 -29.58 -10.19 -11.47
C ALA A 17 -28.41 -11.10 -11.05
N ARG A 18 -27.91 -11.94 -11.97
CA ARG A 18 -26.79 -12.84 -11.70
C ARG A 18 -25.45 -12.08 -11.60
N PHE A 19 -25.26 -11.05 -12.43
CA PHE A 19 -24.11 -10.16 -12.36
C PHE A 19 -24.10 -9.32 -11.08
N LEU A 20 -25.26 -8.78 -10.69
CA LEU A 20 -25.42 -8.01 -9.46
C LEU A 20 -25.12 -8.88 -8.22
N ARG A 21 -25.61 -10.12 -8.20
CA ARG A 21 -25.32 -11.10 -7.12
C ARG A 21 -23.83 -11.44 -7.05
N PHE A 22 -23.16 -11.59 -8.19
CA PHE A 22 -21.72 -11.85 -8.23
C PHE A 22 -20.93 -10.64 -7.69
N LEU A 23 -21.25 -9.43 -8.13
CA LEU A 23 -20.63 -8.20 -7.61
C LEU A 23 -20.87 -8.04 -6.10
N ALA A 24 -22.09 -8.31 -5.64
CA ALA A 24 -22.42 -8.28 -4.21
C ALA A 24 -21.60 -9.32 -3.43
N ALA A 25 -21.52 -10.57 -3.90
CA ALA A 25 -20.73 -11.62 -3.27
C ALA A 25 -19.22 -11.28 -3.24
N LEU A 26 -18.68 -10.73 -4.33
CA LEU A 26 -17.30 -10.28 -4.41
C LEU A 26 -17.04 -9.15 -3.41
N SER A 27 -17.91 -8.14 -3.37
CA SER A 27 -17.79 -7.03 -2.41
C SER A 27 -17.85 -7.50 -0.96
N ALA A 28 -18.72 -8.47 -0.64
CA ALA A 28 -18.81 -9.07 0.68
C ALA A 28 -17.53 -9.84 1.05
N ALA A 29 -16.96 -10.61 0.12
CA ALA A 29 -15.69 -11.30 0.34
C ALA A 29 -14.53 -10.33 0.61
N VAL A 30 -14.44 -9.25 -0.19
CA VAL A 30 -13.45 -8.18 0.00
C VAL A 30 -13.64 -7.50 1.35
N PHE A 31 -14.88 -7.21 1.74
CA PHE A 31 -15.20 -6.58 3.02
C PHE A 31 -14.80 -7.46 4.21
N ILE A 32 -15.14 -8.75 4.18
CA ILE A 32 -14.77 -9.70 5.24
C ILE A 32 -13.25 -9.80 5.35
N PHE A 33 -12.55 -9.88 4.22
CA PHE A 33 -11.09 -9.91 4.21
C PHE A 33 -10.47 -8.63 4.78
N ALA A 34 -10.93 -7.46 4.33
CA ALA A 34 -10.45 -6.18 4.82
C ALA A 34 -10.68 -6.02 6.33
N PHE A 35 -11.85 -6.44 6.81
CA PHE A 35 -12.19 -6.43 8.22
C PHE A 35 -11.31 -7.38 9.04
N TYR A 36 -11.05 -8.60 8.54
CA TYR A 36 -10.12 -9.52 9.17
C TYR A 36 -8.70 -8.97 9.23
N ALA A 37 -8.22 -8.42 8.11
CA ALA A 37 -6.91 -7.80 8.01
C ALA A 37 -6.77 -6.64 9.00
N TRP A 38 -7.81 -5.80 9.13
CA TRP A 38 -7.84 -4.70 10.10
C TRP A 38 -7.71 -5.21 11.54
N LEU A 39 -8.47 -6.24 11.93
CA LEU A 39 -8.41 -6.81 13.28
C LEU A 39 -7.08 -7.48 13.62
N LYS A 40 -6.39 -8.01 12.61
CA LYS A 40 -5.12 -8.72 12.77
C LYS A 40 -3.88 -7.87 12.48
N PHE A 41 -4.06 -6.63 12.04
CA PHE A 41 -2.94 -5.75 11.74
C PHE A 41 -2.23 -5.34 13.02
N ALA A 42 -1.01 -5.86 13.21
CA ALA A 42 -0.17 -5.58 14.36
C ALA A 42 0.94 -4.55 14.04
N GLY A 43 0.77 -3.76 12.96
CA GLY A 43 1.81 -2.87 12.45
C GLY A 43 2.95 -3.63 11.77
N PHE A 44 4.12 -3.00 11.68
CA PHE A 44 5.32 -3.64 11.16
C PHE A 44 5.98 -4.51 12.23
N THR A 45 5.82 -5.83 12.11
CA THR A 45 6.48 -6.79 13.02
C THR A 45 7.83 -7.26 12.50
N ASP A 46 8.08 -7.09 11.21
CA ASP A 46 9.30 -7.57 10.55
C ASP A 46 10.21 -6.42 10.11
N GLY A 47 11.52 -6.63 10.25
CA GLY A 47 12.52 -5.62 9.93
C GLY A 47 12.54 -5.22 8.46
N GLU A 48 12.23 -6.15 7.54
CA GLU A 48 12.13 -5.84 6.13
C GLU A 48 10.93 -4.94 5.85
N SER A 49 9.78 -5.25 6.46
CA SER A 49 8.56 -4.44 6.31
C SER A 49 8.72 -3.00 6.81
N MET A 50 9.45 -2.81 7.91
CA MET A 50 9.81 -1.48 8.42
C MET A 50 10.71 -0.73 7.43
N GLU A 51 11.67 -1.42 6.82
CA GLU A 51 12.59 -0.81 5.87
C GLU A 51 11.88 -0.35 4.59
N TRP A 52 11.00 -1.18 4.02
CA TRP A 52 10.15 -0.80 2.89
C TRP A 52 9.32 0.46 3.16
N ALA A 53 8.71 0.52 4.34
CA ALA A 53 7.93 1.68 4.76
C ALA A 53 8.81 2.92 4.96
N HIS A 54 10.02 2.72 5.48
CA HIS A 54 10.97 3.80 5.66
C HIS A 54 11.41 4.40 4.32
N ILE A 55 11.74 3.56 3.34
CA ILE A 55 12.12 3.98 1.98
C ILE A 55 10.96 4.75 1.33
N ALA A 56 9.74 4.23 1.43
CA ALA A 56 8.55 4.90 0.90
C ALA A 56 8.34 6.29 1.54
N ARG A 57 8.59 6.43 2.84
CA ARG A 57 8.52 7.73 3.54
C ARG A 57 9.65 8.68 3.14
N GLN A 58 10.87 8.20 2.88
CA GLN A 58 11.92 9.07 2.34
C GLN A 58 11.55 9.54 0.92
N MET A 59 10.95 8.66 0.12
CA MET A 59 10.46 9.01 -1.21
C MET A 59 9.33 10.04 -1.17
N SER A 60 8.35 9.89 -0.26
CA SER A 60 7.26 10.87 -0.11
C SER A 60 7.77 12.25 0.31
N ARG A 61 8.90 12.31 1.02
CA ARG A 61 9.59 13.53 1.44
C ARG A 61 10.53 14.11 0.36
N GLY A 62 10.53 13.54 -0.85
CA GLY A 62 11.35 14.02 -1.96
C GLY A 62 12.84 13.66 -1.88
N LYS A 63 13.22 12.74 -0.99
CA LYS A 63 14.63 12.29 -0.84
C LYS A 63 14.99 11.11 -1.77
N GLY A 64 14.05 10.65 -2.58
CA GLY A 64 14.25 9.55 -3.54
C GLY A 64 14.26 8.16 -2.89
N LEU A 65 14.80 7.17 -3.62
CA LEU A 65 15.02 5.79 -3.16
C LEU A 65 16.20 5.74 -2.18
N ALA A 66 15.95 6.22 -0.96
CA ALA A 66 16.95 6.28 0.08
C ALA A 66 16.49 5.55 1.35
N THR A 67 17.43 4.91 2.02
CA THR A 67 17.24 4.26 3.31
C THR A 67 18.15 4.90 4.37
N LEU A 68 17.65 4.98 5.60
CA LEU A 68 18.45 5.33 6.79
C LEU A 68 18.82 4.08 7.61
N CYS A 69 18.40 2.90 7.13
CA CYS A 69 18.74 1.63 7.75
C CYS A 69 20.12 1.20 7.26
N PHE A 70 21.11 1.20 8.15
CA PHE A 70 22.45 0.72 7.83
C PHE A 70 22.52 -0.79 7.96
N ARG A 71 23.11 -1.44 6.97
CA ARG A 71 23.39 -2.87 7.00
C ARG A 71 24.89 -3.12 7.14
N PRO A 72 25.32 -4.27 7.69
CA PRO A 72 26.72 -4.64 7.74
C PRO A 72 27.42 -4.57 6.38
N SER A 73 26.73 -4.94 5.29
CA SER A 73 27.26 -4.89 3.93
C SER A 73 27.55 -3.47 3.42
N ASP A 74 26.85 -2.46 3.93
CA ASP A 74 27.04 -1.08 3.49
C ASP A 74 28.38 -0.51 3.99
N PHE A 75 28.84 -0.92 5.16
CA PHE A 75 30.13 -0.52 5.71
C PHE A 75 31.30 -1.08 4.91
N THR A 76 31.22 -2.35 4.52
CA THR A 76 32.30 -3.03 3.80
C THR A 76 32.41 -2.59 2.34
N VAL A 77 31.28 -2.34 1.68
CA VAL A 77 31.25 -2.08 0.22
C VAL A 77 31.32 -0.60 -0.11
N LYS A 78 30.73 0.28 0.72
CA LYS A 78 30.56 1.70 0.40
C LYS A 78 31.37 2.64 1.28
N GLY A 79 32.09 2.15 2.31
CA GLY A 79 32.94 2.98 3.17
C GLY A 79 32.18 4.14 3.82
N VAL A 80 30.93 3.90 4.23
CA VAL A 80 29.99 4.95 4.62
C VAL A 80 30.29 5.48 6.01
N GLU A 81 30.49 6.79 6.11
CA GLU A 81 30.41 7.51 7.38
C GLU A 81 28.95 7.67 7.79
N ILE A 82 28.62 7.17 8.99
CA ILE A 82 27.24 7.10 9.53
C ILE A 82 26.66 8.50 9.74
N ARG A 83 27.53 9.50 9.94
CA ARG A 83 27.16 10.88 10.15
C ARG A 83 27.89 11.78 9.18
N ASP A 84 27.13 12.69 8.58
CA ASP A 84 27.65 13.86 7.87
C ASP A 84 28.39 14.79 8.86
N GLU A 85 29.18 15.76 8.36
CA GLU A 85 29.91 16.75 9.17
C GLU A 85 28.97 17.54 10.10
N ALA A 86 27.70 17.67 9.71
CA ALA A 86 26.62 18.27 10.50
C ALA A 86 26.02 17.34 11.58
N GLY A 87 26.52 16.11 11.73
CA GLY A 87 26.03 15.10 12.67
C GLY A 87 24.73 14.39 12.25
N ASN A 88 24.25 14.63 11.03
CA ASN A 88 23.04 14.01 10.48
C ASN A 88 23.31 12.61 9.96
N VAL A 89 22.34 11.71 10.11
CA VAL A 89 22.43 10.35 9.56
C VAL A 89 22.45 10.40 8.03
N THR A 90 23.53 9.90 7.43
CA THR A 90 23.72 9.92 5.98
C THR A 90 22.68 9.01 5.30
N ALA A 91 21.89 9.57 4.39
CA ALA A 91 20.91 8.81 3.63
C ALA A 91 21.59 7.99 2.54
N LEU A 92 21.40 6.67 2.57
CA LEU A 92 21.99 5.76 1.60
C LEU A 92 21.03 5.51 0.45
N ARG A 93 21.54 5.58 -0.78
CA ARG A 93 20.77 5.12 -1.94
C ARG A 93 20.54 3.62 -1.84
N ASP A 94 19.27 3.24 -1.87
CA ASP A 94 18.88 1.84 -1.86
C ASP A 94 18.83 1.28 -3.28
N GLY A 95 19.37 0.08 -3.43
CA GLY A 95 19.39 -0.68 -4.67
C GLY A 95 19.01 -2.15 -4.48
N ARG A 96 18.66 -2.56 -3.26
CA ARG A 96 18.25 -3.94 -2.96
C ARG A 96 16.78 -4.17 -3.25
N HIS A 97 15.96 -3.17 -2.97
CA HIS A 97 14.52 -3.25 -3.07
C HIS A 97 14.01 -2.77 -4.43
N ALA A 98 13.02 -3.46 -4.97
CA ALA A 98 12.34 -3.05 -6.19
C ALA A 98 11.60 -1.72 -5.99
N PRO A 99 11.73 -0.73 -6.89
CA PRO A 99 11.23 0.62 -6.63
C PRO A 99 9.70 0.76 -6.64
N LEU A 100 8.98 -0.20 -7.25
CA LEU A 100 7.55 -0.08 -7.51
C LEU A 100 6.71 -0.01 -6.23
N TYR A 101 6.91 -0.94 -5.30
CA TYR A 101 6.14 -1.00 -4.06
C TYR A 101 6.31 0.28 -3.19
N PRO A 102 7.55 0.75 -2.90
CA PRO A 102 7.75 1.97 -2.12
C PRO A 102 7.30 3.22 -2.89
N ALA A 103 7.30 3.21 -4.23
CA ALA A 103 6.68 4.28 -5.01
C ALA A 103 5.18 4.37 -4.78
N VAL A 104 4.45 3.25 -4.88
CA VAL A 104 3.01 3.21 -4.60
C VAL A 104 2.72 3.60 -3.15
N LEU A 105 3.50 3.08 -2.21
CA LEU A 105 3.34 3.38 -0.78
C LEU A 105 3.68 4.83 -0.45
N SER A 106 4.63 5.46 -1.16
CA SER A 106 4.99 6.87 -0.96
C SER A 106 3.82 7.81 -1.26
N VAL A 107 2.96 7.46 -2.23
CA VAL A 107 1.75 8.21 -2.55
C VAL A 107 0.76 8.13 -1.39
N ALA A 108 0.58 6.94 -0.80
CA ALA A 108 -0.27 6.77 0.38
C ALA A 108 0.24 7.60 1.56
N PHE A 109 1.54 7.59 1.81
CA PHE A 109 2.14 8.40 2.88
C PHE A 109 2.00 9.90 2.63
N LEU A 110 2.16 10.36 1.39
CA LEU A 110 1.95 11.76 1.03
C LEU A 110 0.51 12.21 1.32
N LEU A 111 -0.48 11.38 0.94
CA LEU A 111 -1.89 11.66 1.19
C LEU A 111 -2.21 11.64 2.69
N ALA A 112 -1.67 10.67 3.42
CA ALA A 112 -1.87 10.56 4.87
C ALA A 112 -1.25 11.74 5.64
N GLU A 113 -0.02 12.13 5.31
CA GLU A 113 0.62 13.31 5.91
C GLU A 113 -0.17 14.59 5.59
N ARG A 114 -0.71 14.71 4.37
CA ARG A 114 -1.57 15.84 3.95
C ARG A 114 -2.93 15.85 4.66
N ALA A 115 -3.46 14.67 5.02
CA ALA A 115 -4.66 14.52 5.84
C ALA A 115 -4.41 14.83 7.33
N GLY A 116 -3.16 15.09 7.72
CA GLY A 116 -2.78 15.42 9.10
C GLY A 116 -2.42 14.22 9.96
N TRP A 117 -2.37 13.01 9.40
CA TRP A 117 -1.90 11.83 10.12
C TRP A 117 -0.37 11.88 10.20
N ARG A 118 0.15 12.19 11.39
CA ARG A 118 1.58 12.40 11.62
C ARG A 118 2.23 11.36 12.51
N ASP A 119 1.45 10.66 13.33
CA ASP A 119 1.98 9.63 14.21
C ASP A 119 2.40 8.41 13.39
N ALA A 120 3.49 7.75 13.80
CA ALA A 120 3.98 6.58 13.07
C ALA A 120 2.91 5.47 13.01
N ALA A 121 2.28 5.16 14.14
CA ALA A 121 1.21 4.15 14.22
C ALA A 121 -0.03 4.51 13.39
N SER A 122 -0.37 5.80 13.30
CA SER A 122 -1.52 6.25 12.50
C SER A 122 -1.20 6.22 11.01
N LEU A 123 0.01 6.64 10.60
CA LEU A 123 0.48 6.52 9.22
C LEU A 123 0.52 5.05 8.77
N GLU A 124 0.95 4.15 9.63
CA GLU A 124 1.02 2.72 9.32
C GLU A 124 -0.38 2.14 9.09
N THR A 125 -1.29 2.36 10.03
CA THR A 125 -2.66 1.84 9.94
C THR A 125 -3.44 2.48 8.80
N ALA A 126 -3.23 3.79 8.56
CA ALA A 126 -4.06 4.56 7.66
C ALA A 126 -3.53 4.67 6.23
N ALA A 127 -2.24 4.42 5.99
CA ALA A 127 -1.66 4.36 4.64
C ALA A 127 -1.32 2.93 4.21
N VAL A 128 -0.69 2.12 5.07
CA VAL A 128 -0.09 0.84 4.65
C VAL A 128 -1.16 -0.23 4.48
N LEU A 129 -2.01 -0.42 5.48
CA LEU A 129 -3.07 -1.43 5.42
C LEU A 129 -4.04 -1.24 4.25
N PRO A 130 -4.65 -0.05 4.03
CA PRO A 130 -5.54 0.13 2.90
C PRO A 130 -4.81 -0.01 1.57
N MET A 131 -3.57 0.45 1.46
CA MET A 131 -2.79 0.30 0.25
C MET A 131 -2.50 -1.17 -0.06
N ASN A 132 -2.16 -1.98 0.95
CA ASN A 132 -1.94 -3.42 0.76
C ASN A 132 -3.21 -4.16 0.34
N ILE A 133 -4.37 -3.79 0.89
CA ILE A 133 -5.65 -4.33 0.43
C ILE A 133 -5.87 -3.96 -1.04
N LEU A 134 -5.65 -2.71 -1.43
CA LEU A 134 -5.80 -2.28 -2.83
C LEU A 134 -4.84 -2.98 -3.79
N ILE A 135 -3.57 -3.14 -3.41
CA ILE A 135 -2.57 -3.87 -4.20
C ILE A 135 -2.99 -5.34 -4.34
N MET A 136 -3.48 -5.97 -3.28
CA MET A 136 -3.97 -7.35 -3.35
C MET A 136 -5.18 -7.46 -4.28
N LEU A 137 -6.15 -6.55 -4.19
CA LEU A 137 -7.32 -6.54 -5.08
C LEU A 137 -6.91 -6.34 -6.54
N ALA A 138 -5.97 -5.43 -6.80
CA ALA A 138 -5.40 -5.22 -8.12
C ALA A 138 -4.69 -6.48 -8.63
N ALA A 139 -3.92 -7.16 -7.78
CA ALA A 139 -3.23 -8.40 -8.14
C ALA A 139 -4.23 -9.53 -8.45
N VAL A 140 -5.28 -9.70 -7.65
CA VAL A 140 -6.37 -10.66 -7.92
C VAL A 140 -7.06 -10.32 -9.24
N PHE A 141 -7.37 -9.05 -9.48
CA PHE A 141 -7.98 -8.62 -10.73
C PHE A 141 -7.08 -8.89 -11.94
N VAL A 142 -5.78 -8.64 -11.85
CA VAL A 142 -4.84 -8.93 -12.94
C VAL A 142 -4.70 -10.43 -13.18
N LEU A 143 -4.64 -11.24 -12.11
CA LEU A 143 -4.46 -12.70 -12.23
C LEU A 143 -5.71 -13.42 -12.74
N TYR A 144 -6.91 -12.97 -12.34
CA TYR A 144 -8.17 -13.66 -12.63
C TYR A 144 -9.10 -12.90 -13.59
N GLY A 145 -8.87 -11.61 -13.82
CA GLY A 145 -9.67 -10.77 -14.73
C GLY A 145 -9.09 -10.65 -16.14
N VAL A 146 -7.88 -11.16 -16.38
CA VAL A 146 -7.26 -11.26 -17.72
C VAL A 146 -7.48 -12.66 -18.34
N ALA A 147 -8.18 -13.56 -17.64
CA ALA A 147 -8.66 -14.85 -18.14
C ALA A 147 -10.12 -14.75 -18.61
#